data_AF-A0A1W9VWE3-F1
#
_entry.id   AF-A0A1W9VWE3-F1
#
_cell.length_a   1.000
_cell.length_b   1.000
_cell.length_c   1.000
_cell.angle_alpha   90.00
_cell.angle_beta   90.00
_cell.angle_gamma   90.00
#
_symmetry.space_group_name_H-M   'P 1'
#
loop_
_entity.id
_entity.type
_entity.pdbx_description
1 polymer ?
#
loop_
_entity_poly.entity_id
_entity_poly.type
_entity_poly.pdbx_seq_one_letter_code
_entity_poly.pdbx_strand_id
1 'polypeptide(L)'
;MKYFVSTGEISGDLHLSYLVNAMNKINNNTSFFGVAGKHSKKAGVTIIQDIDELAVMGIWEALKKYKFLKNKVYEYIEFIKKEEIKKIILVDYGGFNLKFMELLQKHIKDIEIYYYIPPKVWVWGEKRVEKLRHVDHIVVIFPWEVDFYKKHGINVTYYGNPFLDIYKRIDHRGDKILLLPGSRKKEVQNLLPIMLEVVEKSTNENFILKLAKNEHLKWVNFDTSRYKNLEIVDDLSLKDVVKQSKYAIAASGTVILELALLGLPGVVIYKIDRLSGLIAKYILKLKYVSLPNLALDREVYRELLQGECNRDNILEAIKNIENNREYFEDQIGEIIEKLGGENIIEKYAKFFLRGK
;
A
#
# COMPACT_ATOMS: atom_id res chain seq x y z
N MET A 1 11.64 -24.39 -9.32
CA MET A 1 11.86 -23.07 -9.98
C MET A 1 12.31 -22.06 -8.93
N LYS A 2 13.35 -21.28 -9.19
CA LYS A 2 13.83 -20.25 -8.25
C LYS A 2 13.41 -18.85 -8.73
N TYR A 3 12.96 -18.02 -7.79
CA TYR A 3 12.59 -16.62 -8.02
C TYR A 3 13.41 -15.71 -7.12
N PHE A 4 13.86 -14.58 -7.68
CA PHE A 4 14.34 -13.47 -6.89
C PHE A 4 13.23 -12.43 -6.77
N VAL A 5 12.93 -11.97 -5.56
CA VAL A 5 11.83 -11.05 -5.27
C VAL A 5 12.35 -9.76 -4.66
N SER A 6 11.77 -8.61 -5.01
CA SER A 6 12.17 -7.32 -4.44
C SER A 6 11.00 -6.37 -4.21
N THR A 7 10.77 -6.03 -2.95
CA THR A 7 9.87 -4.96 -2.48
C THR A 7 10.64 -4.02 -1.55
N GLY A 8 10.13 -2.80 -1.35
CA GLY A 8 10.71 -1.83 -0.41
C GLY A 8 9.74 -1.28 0.63
N GLU A 9 8.48 -1.71 0.61
CA GLU A 9 7.45 -1.25 1.53
C GLU A 9 6.58 -2.40 2.04
N ILE A 10 5.94 -2.18 3.19
CA ILE A 10 5.06 -3.15 3.86
C ILE A 10 3.89 -3.57 2.94
N SER A 11 3.32 -2.63 2.18
CA SER A 11 2.25 -2.92 1.21
C SER A 11 2.70 -3.86 0.10
N GLY A 12 3.88 -3.62 -0.48
CA GLY A 12 4.46 -4.51 -1.49
C GLY A 12 4.83 -5.88 -0.91
N ASP A 13 5.34 -5.93 0.32
CA ASP A 13 5.59 -7.19 1.06
C ASP A 13 4.30 -7.99 1.28
N LEU A 14 3.21 -7.31 1.61
CA LEU A 14 1.90 -7.95 1.77
C LEU A 14 1.40 -8.56 0.45
N HIS A 15 1.40 -7.79 -0.65
CA HIS A 15 1.00 -8.30 -1.96
C HIS A 15 1.89 -9.45 -2.45
N LEU A 16 3.21 -9.36 -2.23
CA LEU A 16 4.14 -10.42 -2.54
C LEU A 16 3.82 -11.69 -1.74
N SER A 17 3.53 -11.56 -0.44
CA SER A 17 3.19 -12.71 0.40
C SER A 17 1.95 -13.46 -0.08
N TYR A 18 0.92 -12.75 -0.58
CA TYR A 18 -0.27 -13.38 -1.16
C TYR A 18 0.05 -14.15 -2.44
N LEU A 19 0.87 -13.57 -3.30
CA LEU A 19 1.33 -14.21 -4.53
C LEU A 19 2.15 -15.47 -4.23
N VAL A 20 3.16 -15.37 -3.35
CA VAL A 20 4.03 -16.49 -2.96
C VAL A 20 3.22 -17.64 -2.37
N ASN A 21 2.29 -17.34 -1.45
CA ASN A 21 1.42 -18.36 -0.86
C ASN A 21 0.58 -19.08 -1.92
N ALA A 22 0.00 -18.34 -2.87
CA ALA A 22 -0.79 -18.94 -3.95
C ALA A 22 0.08 -19.76 -4.93
N MET A 23 1.28 -19.29 -5.26
CA MET A 23 2.22 -20.04 -6.10
C MET A 23 2.66 -21.34 -5.43
N ASN A 24 3.03 -21.30 -4.14
CA ASN A 24 3.41 -22.49 -3.37
C ASN A 24 2.27 -23.50 -3.23
N LYS A 25 1.00 -23.03 -3.15
CA LYS A 25 -0.18 -23.90 -3.15
C LYS A 25 -0.38 -24.64 -4.48
N ILE A 26 -0.06 -23.99 -5.59
CA ILE A 26 -0.22 -24.57 -6.94
C ILE A 26 0.98 -25.47 -7.27
N ASN A 27 2.19 -25.06 -6.90
CA ASN A 27 3.43 -25.77 -7.18
C ASN A 27 4.38 -25.71 -5.98
N ASN A 28 4.59 -26.84 -5.32
CA ASN A 28 5.46 -26.95 -4.15
C ASN A 28 6.97 -26.95 -4.49
N ASN A 29 7.33 -27.03 -5.76
CA ASN A 29 8.71 -27.00 -6.22
C ASN A 29 9.15 -25.59 -6.64
N THR A 30 8.75 -24.58 -5.86
CA THR A 30 9.21 -23.18 -6.02
C THR A 30 10.00 -22.71 -4.81
N SER A 31 11.02 -21.89 -5.05
CA SER A 31 11.83 -21.27 -4.00
C SER A 31 11.98 -19.79 -4.26
N PHE A 32 11.83 -18.98 -3.23
CA PHE A 32 11.84 -17.52 -3.32
C PHE A 32 12.93 -16.95 -2.44
N PHE A 33 13.71 -16.02 -2.99
CA PHE A 33 14.81 -15.35 -2.31
C PHE A 33 14.74 -13.87 -2.58
N GLY A 34 15.10 -13.00 -1.63
CA GLY A 34 15.40 -11.61 -1.98
C GLY A 34 15.08 -10.59 -0.90
N VAL A 35 14.67 -9.40 -1.35
CA VAL A 35 14.44 -8.23 -0.50
C VAL A 35 12.96 -8.14 -0.18
N ALA A 36 12.59 -8.50 1.05
CA ALA A 36 11.20 -8.51 1.48
C ALA A 36 11.10 -8.39 3.00
N GLY A 37 9.87 -8.30 3.51
CA GLY A 37 9.60 -8.12 4.93
C GLY A 37 9.02 -9.36 5.59
N LYS A 38 8.47 -9.14 6.79
CA LYS A 38 7.91 -10.17 7.65
C LYS A 38 6.78 -10.99 7.01
N HIS A 39 5.97 -10.41 6.12
CA HIS A 39 4.85 -11.12 5.49
C HIS A 39 5.36 -12.14 4.48
N SER A 40 6.30 -11.73 3.61
CA SER A 40 6.94 -12.65 2.67
C SER A 40 7.77 -13.71 3.37
N LYS A 41 8.47 -13.36 4.47
CA LYS A 41 9.20 -14.33 5.29
C LYS A 41 8.27 -15.44 5.79
N LYS A 42 7.09 -15.06 6.33
CA LYS A 42 6.06 -16.01 6.77
C LYS A 42 5.49 -16.86 5.62
N ALA A 43 5.45 -16.32 4.40
CA ALA A 43 5.01 -17.05 3.21
C ALA A 43 6.07 -18.02 2.64
N GLY A 44 7.27 -18.07 3.23
CA GLY A 44 8.35 -18.97 2.81
C GLY A 44 9.42 -18.32 1.93
N VAL A 45 9.49 -16.99 1.87
CA VAL A 45 10.61 -16.30 1.20
C VAL A 45 11.84 -16.29 2.08
N THR A 46 12.97 -16.74 1.53
CA THR A 46 14.29 -16.59 2.15
C THR A 46 14.74 -15.14 2.04
N ILE A 47 14.77 -14.44 3.17
CA ILE A 47 15.10 -13.01 3.23
C ILE A 47 16.62 -12.83 3.12
N ILE A 48 17.06 -12.22 2.02
CA ILE A 48 18.46 -11.81 1.77
C ILE A 48 18.70 -10.40 2.33
N GLN A 49 17.67 -9.57 2.35
CA GLN A 49 17.68 -8.26 2.99
C GLN A 49 16.29 -7.93 3.50
N ASP A 50 16.17 -7.58 4.79
CA ASP A 50 14.90 -7.15 5.37
C ASP A 50 14.63 -5.67 5.03
N ILE A 51 13.38 -5.35 4.65
CA ILE A 51 12.96 -3.98 4.33
C ILE A 51 12.92 -3.07 5.57
N ASP A 52 12.66 -3.62 6.76
CA ASP A 52 12.67 -2.85 8.02
C ASP A 52 14.10 -2.43 8.38
N GLU A 53 15.10 -3.30 8.16
CA GLU A 53 16.51 -2.94 8.31
C GLU A 53 16.89 -1.79 7.36
N LEU A 54 16.42 -1.85 6.11
CA LEU A 54 16.66 -0.77 5.16
C LEU A 54 16.04 0.55 5.65
N ALA A 55 14.81 0.51 6.16
CA ALA A 55 14.13 1.68 6.68
C ALA A 55 14.83 2.27 7.93
N VAL A 56 15.26 1.42 8.88
CA VAL A 56 15.92 1.81 10.14
C VAL A 56 17.28 2.44 9.90
N MET A 57 18.05 1.94 8.93
CA MET A 57 19.34 2.50 8.55
C MET A 57 19.25 3.88 7.88
N GLY A 58 18.05 4.49 7.81
CA GLY A 58 17.84 5.78 7.18
C GLY A 58 18.00 5.72 5.67
N ILE A 59 17.77 4.56 5.04
CA ILE A 59 18.02 4.39 3.60
C ILE A 59 17.03 5.17 2.75
N TRP A 60 15.91 5.64 3.30
CA TRP A 60 15.11 6.68 2.65
C TRP A 60 15.91 7.98 2.41
N GLU A 61 16.83 8.33 3.31
CA GLU A 61 17.82 9.40 3.13
C GLU A 61 19.04 8.91 2.33
N ALA A 62 19.43 7.63 2.47
CA ALA A 62 20.52 7.03 1.70
C ALA A 62 20.17 6.66 0.25
N LEU A 63 18.91 6.71 -0.18
CA LEU A 63 18.51 6.77 -1.60
C LEU A 63 19.09 8.01 -2.27
N LYS A 64 19.46 9.06 -1.49
CA LYS A 64 20.27 10.19 -1.97
C LYS A 64 21.76 9.83 -2.15
N LYS A 65 22.23 8.72 -1.56
CA LYS A 65 23.60 8.20 -1.68
C LYS A 65 23.63 7.06 -2.70
N TYR A 66 23.63 7.43 -3.98
CA TYR A 66 23.72 6.53 -5.14
C TYR A 66 24.72 5.36 -4.99
N LYS A 67 25.85 5.57 -4.31
CA LYS A 67 26.89 4.56 -4.07
C LYS A 67 26.39 3.35 -3.26
N PHE A 68 25.60 3.58 -2.21
CA PHE A 68 25.09 2.51 -1.36
C PHE A 68 24.08 1.64 -2.13
N LEU A 69 23.14 2.30 -2.84
CA LEU A 69 22.17 1.65 -3.71
C LEU A 69 22.87 0.72 -4.72
N LYS A 70 23.92 1.23 -5.37
CA LYS A 70 24.68 0.50 -6.37
C LYS A 70 25.36 -0.74 -5.76
N ASN A 71 25.96 -0.61 -4.58
CA ASN A 71 26.61 -1.74 -3.89
C ASN A 71 25.59 -2.85 -3.57
N LYS A 72 24.42 -2.50 -3.03
CA LYS A 72 23.36 -3.48 -2.74
C LYS A 72 22.85 -4.18 -3.99
N VAL A 73 22.66 -3.44 -5.08
CA VAL A 73 22.31 -4.03 -6.37
C VAL A 73 23.35 -5.07 -6.81
N TYR A 74 24.65 -4.78 -6.66
CA TYR A 74 25.69 -5.75 -7.01
C TYR A 74 25.67 -6.99 -6.10
N GLU A 75 25.49 -6.82 -4.80
CA GLU A 75 25.32 -7.96 -3.87
C GLU A 75 24.18 -8.89 -4.34
N TYR A 76 23.04 -8.32 -4.72
CA TYR A 76 21.90 -9.08 -5.21
C TYR A 76 22.17 -9.75 -6.56
N ILE A 77 22.86 -9.06 -7.48
CA ILE A 77 23.26 -9.63 -8.78
C ILE A 77 24.16 -10.84 -8.57
N GLU A 78 25.17 -10.75 -7.70
CA GLU A 78 26.08 -11.86 -7.43
C GLU A 78 25.36 -13.04 -6.76
N PHE A 79 24.41 -12.76 -5.86
CA PHE A 79 23.52 -13.79 -5.30
C PHE A 79 22.69 -14.47 -6.40
N ILE A 80 22.04 -13.71 -7.27
CA ILE A 80 21.21 -14.21 -8.38
C ILE A 80 22.02 -15.10 -9.31
N LYS A 81 23.26 -14.70 -9.64
CA LYS A 81 24.18 -15.52 -10.45
C LYS A 81 24.55 -16.81 -9.75
N LYS A 82 24.98 -16.73 -8.48
CA LYS A 82 25.40 -17.90 -7.68
C LYS A 82 24.27 -18.94 -7.55
N GLU A 83 23.05 -18.47 -7.34
CA GLU A 83 21.88 -19.34 -7.18
C GLU A 83 21.22 -19.73 -8.51
N GLU A 84 21.77 -19.26 -9.64
CA GLU A 84 21.27 -19.49 -11.01
C GLU A 84 19.79 -19.10 -11.18
N ILE A 85 19.39 -18.00 -10.54
CA ILE A 85 18.01 -17.53 -10.59
C ILE A 85 17.72 -16.84 -11.92
N LYS A 86 16.70 -17.33 -12.63
CA LYS A 86 16.30 -16.80 -13.95
C LYS A 86 15.00 -15.99 -13.94
N LYS A 87 14.21 -16.04 -12.87
CA LYS A 87 12.94 -15.32 -12.76
C LYS A 87 13.00 -14.25 -11.66
N ILE A 88 12.62 -13.03 -12.01
CA ILE A 88 12.73 -11.86 -11.14
C ILE A 88 11.34 -11.24 -10.97
N ILE A 89 10.88 -11.07 -9.74
CA ILE A 89 9.61 -10.43 -9.42
C ILE A 89 9.90 -9.13 -8.66
N LEU A 90 9.70 -8.01 -9.34
CA LEU A 90 9.77 -6.68 -8.75
C LEU A 90 8.37 -6.28 -8.31
N VAL A 91 8.21 -5.87 -7.05
CA VAL A 91 6.92 -5.47 -6.49
C VAL A 91 6.99 -4.01 -6.04
N ASP A 92 6.22 -3.14 -6.69
CA ASP A 92 6.19 -1.70 -6.41
C ASP A 92 7.60 -1.07 -6.39
N TYR A 93 7.85 -0.15 -5.47
CA TYR A 93 9.14 0.39 -5.07
C TYR A 93 10.00 0.92 -6.23
N GLY A 94 9.35 1.71 -7.11
CA GLY A 94 9.96 2.26 -8.32
C GLY A 94 11.26 3.05 -8.13
N GLY A 95 11.51 3.61 -6.94
CA GLY A 95 12.75 4.33 -6.65
C GLY A 95 14.00 3.45 -6.75
N PHE A 96 13.92 2.19 -6.30
CA PHE A 96 15.00 1.21 -6.35
C PHE A 96 14.84 0.25 -7.53
N ASN A 97 13.65 -0.34 -7.68
CA ASN A 97 13.41 -1.48 -8.57
C ASN A 97 13.68 -1.16 -10.04
N LEU A 98 13.35 0.07 -10.49
CA LEU A 98 13.71 0.51 -11.85
C LEU A 98 15.23 0.51 -12.07
N LYS A 99 16.01 0.96 -11.07
CA LYS A 99 17.47 1.01 -11.20
C LYS A 99 18.10 -0.37 -11.08
N PHE A 100 17.57 -1.19 -10.17
CA PHE A 100 17.98 -2.57 -10.00
C PHE A 100 17.79 -3.34 -11.30
N MET A 101 16.61 -3.24 -11.92
CA MET A 101 16.30 -3.85 -13.21
C MET A 101 17.29 -3.43 -14.31
N GLU A 102 17.53 -2.12 -14.48
CA GLU A 102 18.48 -1.60 -15.48
C GLU A 102 19.90 -2.20 -15.32
N LEU A 103 20.36 -2.36 -14.08
CA LEU A 103 21.68 -2.91 -13.80
C LEU A 103 21.68 -4.44 -13.96
N LEU A 104 20.62 -5.10 -13.48
CA LEU A 104 20.46 -6.54 -13.57
C LEU A 104 20.52 -7.02 -15.02
N GLN A 105 19.78 -6.37 -15.93
CA GLN A 105 19.77 -6.67 -17.36
C GLN A 105 21.13 -6.44 -18.06
N LYS A 106 22.00 -5.57 -17.50
CA LYS A 106 23.37 -5.37 -18.02
C LYS A 106 24.33 -6.47 -17.59
N HIS A 107 24.05 -7.13 -16.46
CA HIS A 107 24.98 -8.08 -15.84
C HIS A 107 24.57 -9.55 -15.99
N ILE A 108 23.30 -9.82 -16.28
CA ILE A 108 22.78 -11.18 -16.43
C ILE A 108 21.93 -11.23 -17.69
N LYS A 109 22.30 -12.12 -18.61
CA LYS A 109 21.51 -12.44 -19.81
C LYS A 109 20.49 -13.55 -19.48
N ASP A 110 19.43 -13.61 -20.27
CA ASP A 110 18.41 -14.66 -20.20
C ASP A 110 17.67 -14.72 -18.86
N ILE A 111 17.27 -13.56 -18.34
CA ILE A 111 16.37 -13.44 -17.20
C ILE A 111 14.98 -13.05 -17.68
N GLU A 112 13.98 -13.52 -16.95
CA GLU A 112 12.58 -13.16 -17.12
C GLU A 112 12.16 -12.23 -15.97
N ILE A 113 11.76 -11.01 -16.31
CA ILE A 113 11.44 -9.96 -15.36
C ILE A 113 9.93 -9.69 -15.37
N TYR A 114 9.34 -9.90 -14.21
CA TYR A 114 7.98 -9.49 -13.90
C TYR A 114 8.03 -8.24 -13.04
N TYR A 115 7.31 -7.20 -13.45
CA TYR A 115 7.06 -6.04 -12.63
C TYR A 115 5.60 -6.05 -12.19
N TYR A 116 5.39 -6.50 -10.95
CA TYR A 116 4.10 -6.58 -10.30
C TYR A 116 3.80 -5.29 -9.55
N ILE A 117 2.62 -4.70 -9.79
CA ILE A 117 2.22 -3.42 -9.21
C ILE A 117 3.30 -2.37 -9.50
N PRO A 118 3.59 -2.04 -10.77
CA PRO A 118 4.61 -1.07 -11.09
C PRO A 118 4.33 0.26 -10.37
N PRO A 119 5.36 1.08 -10.10
CA PRO A 119 5.16 2.40 -9.52
C PRO A 119 4.13 3.16 -10.34
N LYS A 120 3.36 4.04 -9.68
CA LYS A 120 2.26 4.79 -10.29
C LYS A 120 2.72 5.78 -11.36
N VAL A 121 3.31 5.31 -12.46
CA VAL A 121 4.04 6.11 -13.45
C VAL A 121 3.15 7.15 -14.12
N TRP A 122 1.83 6.92 -14.15
CA TRP A 122 0.84 7.93 -14.56
C TRP A 122 0.85 9.18 -13.69
N VAL A 123 1.28 9.08 -12.43
CA VAL A 123 1.46 10.21 -11.50
C VAL A 123 2.83 10.89 -11.67
N TRP A 124 3.86 10.16 -12.12
CA TRP A 124 5.26 10.60 -12.04
C TRP A 124 5.93 10.94 -13.39
N GLY A 125 5.19 10.81 -14.51
CA GLY A 125 5.59 11.32 -15.83
C GLY A 125 6.01 10.24 -16.84
N GLU A 126 5.75 10.52 -18.13
CA GLU A 126 5.89 9.60 -19.27
C GLU A 126 7.30 8.99 -19.43
N LYS A 127 8.36 9.71 -19.05
CA LYS A 127 9.75 9.22 -19.15
C LYS A 127 10.01 7.92 -18.36
N ARG A 128 9.25 7.65 -17.31
CA ARG A 128 9.39 6.39 -16.55
C ARG A 128 8.74 5.21 -17.27
N VAL A 129 7.78 5.45 -18.16
CA VAL A 129 7.10 4.43 -18.95
C VAL A 129 8.06 3.79 -19.94
N GLU A 130 8.98 4.57 -20.53
CA GLU A 130 10.01 4.06 -21.45
C GLU A 130 10.88 2.98 -20.81
N LYS A 131 11.26 3.17 -19.54
CA LYS A 131 12.07 2.17 -18.81
C LYS A 131 11.35 0.84 -18.64
N LEU A 132 10.03 0.88 -18.51
CA LEU A 132 9.20 -0.30 -18.32
C LEU A 132 9.03 -1.11 -19.61
N ARG A 133 9.33 -0.55 -20.79
CA ARG A 133 9.32 -1.32 -22.06
C ARG A 133 10.30 -2.48 -22.09
N HIS A 134 11.30 -2.46 -21.21
CA HIS A 134 12.31 -3.51 -21.09
C HIS A 134 11.91 -4.62 -20.10
N VAL A 135 10.74 -4.51 -19.46
CA VAL A 135 10.17 -5.56 -18.62
C VAL A 135 9.45 -6.57 -19.50
N ASP A 136 9.58 -7.85 -19.19
CA ASP A 136 8.91 -8.91 -19.96
C ASP A 136 7.41 -8.97 -19.67
N HIS A 137 7.06 -8.83 -18.39
CA HIS A 137 5.68 -8.88 -17.92
C HIS A 137 5.38 -7.74 -16.97
N ILE A 138 4.51 -6.83 -17.38
CA ILE A 138 3.93 -5.82 -16.49
C ILE A 138 2.59 -6.35 -15.99
N VAL A 139 2.46 -6.45 -14.66
CA VAL A 139 1.28 -6.99 -13.99
C VAL A 139 0.70 -5.91 -13.11
N VAL A 140 -0.49 -5.43 -13.46
CA VAL A 140 -1.16 -4.31 -12.80
C VAL A 140 -2.34 -4.81 -11.98
N ILE A 141 -2.81 -4.03 -11.01
CA ILE A 141 -3.90 -4.42 -10.10
C ILE A 141 -5.08 -3.45 -10.13
N PHE A 142 -5.00 -2.41 -10.96
CA PHE A 142 -6.09 -1.48 -11.18
C PHE A 142 -6.48 -1.40 -12.66
N PRO A 143 -7.78 -1.28 -12.96
CA PRO A 143 -8.27 -1.32 -14.34
C PRO A 143 -7.80 -0.11 -15.17
N TRP A 144 -7.69 1.08 -14.57
CA TRP A 144 -7.22 2.28 -15.29
C TRP A 144 -5.74 2.21 -15.68
N GLU A 145 -4.93 1.38 -14.99
CA GLU A 145 -3.55 1.14 -15.40
C GLU A 145 -3.51 0.43 -16.76
N VAL A 146 -4.47 -0.46 -17.03
CA VAL A 146 -4.57 -1.16 -18.31
C VAL A 146 -4.71 -0.17 -19.46
N ASP A 147 -5.65 0.78 -19.34
CA ASP A 147 -5.86 1.81 -20.35
C ASP A 147 -4.64 2.73 -20.50
N PHE A 148 -4.00 3.08 -19.38
CA PHE A 148 -2.79 3.89 -19.38
C PHE A 148 -1.65 3.22 -20.15
N TYR A 149 -1.32 1.96 -19.85
CA TYR A 149 -0.23 1.26 -20.54
C TYR A 149 -0.57 0.92 -21.99
N LYS A 150 -1.83 0.59 -22.28
CA LYS A 150 -2.31 0.34 -23.65
C LYS A 150 -2.12 1.58 -24.54
N LYS A 151 -2.41 2.79 -24.03
CA LYS A 151 -2.15 4.05 -24.74
C LYS A 151 -0.67 4.27 -25.09
N HIS A 152 0.24 3.69 -24.29
CA HIS A 152 1.68 3.72 -24.54
C HIS A 152 2.18 2.52 -25.36
N GLY A 153 1.29 1.66 -25.88
CA GLY A 153 1.66 0.47 -26.64
C GLY A 153 2.39 -0.58 -25.80
N ILE A 154 2.05 -0.67 -24.51
CA ILE A 154 2.62 -1.64 -23.57
C ILE A 154 1.51 -2.62 -23.18
N ASN A 155 1.73 -3.90 -23.41
CA ASN A 155 0.83 -4.96 -22.97
C ASN A 155 0.99 -5.20 -21.47
N VAL A 156 -0.13 -5.36 -20.76
CA VAL A 156 -0.14 -5.63 -19.32
C VAL A 156 -1.08 -6.76 -18.99
N THR A 157 -0.80 -7.45 -17.89
CA THR A 157 -1.68 -8.48 -17.32
C THR A 157 -2.49 -7.88 -16.17
N TYR A 158 -3.80 -8.09 -16.21
CA TYR A 158 -4.73 -7.65 -15.18
C TYR A 158 -5.81 -8.72 -14.98
N TYR A 159 -6.02 -9.14 -13.73
CA TYR A 159 -7.05 -10.11 -13.35
C TYR A 159 -8.00 -9.59 -12.26
N GLY A 160 -7.88 -8.31 -11.88
CA GLY A 160 -8.57 -7.74 -10.73
C GLY A 160 -7.61 -7.29 -9.63
N ASN A 161 -8.15 -6.68 -8.57
CA ASN A 161 -7.36 -6.31 -7.41
C ASN A 161 -7.23 -7.49 -6.40
N PRO A 162 -6.01 -7.96 -6.06
CA PRO A 162 -5.78 -9.06 -5.13
C PRO A 162 -6.48 -8.92 -3.77
N PHE A 163 -6.70 -7.69 -3.31
CA PHE A 163 -7.36 -7.46 -2.04
C PHE A 163 -8.80 -7.93 -1.99
N LEU A 164 -9.50 -8.04 -3.13
CA LEU A 164 -10.86 -8.57 -3.16
C LEU A 164 -10.96 -10.04 -2.73
N ASP A 165 -9.89 -10.83 -2.90
CA ASP A 165 -9.84 -12.21 -2.41
C ASP A 165 -9.60 -12.26 -0.89
N ILE A 166 -8.98 -11.23 -0.31
CA ILE A 166 -8.54 -11.18 1.09
C ILE A 166 -9.53 -10.46 1.99
N TYR A 167 -10.01 -9.30 1.55
CA TYR A 167 -10.90 -8.42 2.28
C TYR A 167 -12.30 -8.63 1.74
N LYS A 168 -13.15 -9.22 2.60
CA LYS A 168 -14.56 -9.42 2.32
C LYS A 168 -15.35 -8.40 3.13
N ARG A 169 -16.41 -7.86 2.52
CA ARG A 169 -17.34 -6.96 3.18
C ARG A 169 -17.77 -7.60 4.50
N ILE A 170 -17.67 -6.82 5.55
CA ILE A 170 -18.20 -7.17 6.86
C ILE A 170 -19.57 -6.48 6.91
N ASP A 171 -20.63 -7.13 7.35
CA ASP A 171 -21.95 -6.46 7.46
C ASP A 171 -22.24 -6.01 8.91
N HIS A 172 -21.68 -6.71 9.89
CA HIS A 172 -21.79 -6.32 11.29
C HIS A 172 -20.81 -5.18 11.64
N ARG A 173 -21.30 -4.15 12.32
CA ARG A 173 -20.54 -2.95 12.74
C ARG A 173 -20.80 -2.68 14.21
N GLY A 174 -19.77 -2.19 14.90
CA GLY A 174 -19.91 -1.60 16.22
C GLY A 174 -20.19 -0.11 16.14
N ASP A 175 -20.08 0.57 17.27
CA ASP A 175 -20.40 1.98 17.46
C ASP A 175 -19.16 2.89 17.48
N LYS A 176 -17.95 2.33 17.48
CA LYS A 176 -16.71 3.10 17.63
C LYS A 176 -16.29 3.82 16.35
N ILE A 177 -15.51 4.89 16.47
CA ILE A 177 -14.83 5.54 15.36
C ILE A 177 -13.37 5.07 15.32
N LEU A 178 -12.97 4.48 14.19
CA LEU A 178 -11.63 3.94 13.99
C LEU A 178 -10.64 5.03 13.61
N LEU A 179 -9.52 5.13 14.33
CA LEU A 179 -8.43 6.04 14.04
C LEU A 179 -7.21 5.26 13.51
N LEU A 180 -6.72 5.65 12.34
CA LEU A 180 -5.59 5.03 11.66
C LEU A 180 -4.57 6.11 11.23
N PRO A 181 -3.65 6.53 12.12
CA PRO A 181 -2.75 7.67 11.88
C PRO A 181 -1.63 7.39 10.85
N GLY A 182 -1.58 6.18 10.29
CA GLY A 182 -0.55 5.75 9.38
C GLY A 182 0.53 4.90 10.05
N SER A 183 1.49 4.46 9.24
CA SER A 183 2.57 3.56 9.68
C SER A 183 3.91 4.27 9.77
N ARG A 184 4.09 5.40 9.07
CA ARG A 184 5.35 6.14 9.05
C ARG A 184 5.40 7.16 10.18
N LYS A 185 6.59 7.37 10.75
CA LYS A 185 6.83 8.32 11.85
C LYS A 185 6.23 9.70 11.59
N LYS A 186 6.46 10.27 10.42
CA LYS A 186 5.92 11.60 10.06
C LYS A 186 4.39 11.63 9.95
N GLU A 187 3.78 10.56 9.45
CA GLU A 187 2.31 10.46 9.38
C GLU A 187 1.73 10.48 10.79
N VAL A 188 2.26 9.65 11.68
CA VAL A 188 1.84 9.60 13.09
C VAL A 188 2.04 10.95 13.78
N GLN A 189 3.22 11.57 13.62
CA GLN A 189 3.52 12.86 14.24
C GLN A 189 2.60 14.00 13.79
N ASN A 190 2.17 13.98 12.52
CA ASN A 190 1.37 15.07 11.95
C ASN A 190 -0.14 14.83 12.05
N LEU A 191 -0.59 13.57 12.05
CA LEU A 191 -2.01 13.23 11.96
C LEU A 191 -2.61 12.82 13.30
N LEU A 192 -1.86 12.10 14.14
CA LEU A 192 -2.38 11.63 15.42
C LEU A 192 -2.82 12.78 16.33
N PRO A 193 -2.07 13.90 16.49
CA PRO A 193 -2.53 15.02 17.30
C PRO A 193 -3.89 15.58 16.84
N ILE A 194 -4.11 15.66 15.53
CA ILE A 194 -5.37 16.16 14.96
C ILE A 194 -6.52 15.17 15.20
N MET A 195 -6.24 13.86 15.08
CA MET A 195 -7.23 12.83 15.44
C MET A 195 -7.62 12.93 16.92
N LEU A 196 -6.67 13.24 17.80
CA LEU A 196 -6.93 13.39 19.23
C LEU A 196 -7.76 14.63 19.55
N GLU A 197 -7.57 15.75 18.84
CA GLU A 197 -8.46 16.91 18.94
C GLU A 197 -9.92 16.56 18.61
N VAL A 198 -10.16 15.60 17.70
CA VAL A 198 -11.50 15.08 17.38
C VAL A 198 -12.05 14.24 18.53
N VAL A 199 -11.21 13.40 19.15
CA VAL A 199 -11.58 12.60 20.33
C VAL A 199 -11.98 13.50 21.50
N GLU A 200 -11.19 14.54 21.80
CA GLU A 200 -11.48 15.49 22.88
C GLU A 200 -12.80 16.24 22.68
N LYS A 201 -13.13 16.57 21.44
CA LYS A 201 -14.34 17.31 21.10
C LYS A 201 -15.61 16.43 21.13
N SER A 202 -15.46 15.12 20.92
CA SER A 202 -16.58 14.18 20.71
C SER A 202 -16.76 13.25 21.90
N THR A 203 -17.03 13.81 23.08
CA THR A 203 -17.08 13.05 24.34
C THR A 203 -18.23 12.03 24.43
N ASN A 204 -19.22 12.13 23.55
CA ASN A 204 -20.35 11.21 23.43
C ASN A 204 -20.06 10.02 22.48
N GLU A 205 -18.89 9.99 21.86
CA GLU A 205 -18.46 8.96 20.91
C GLU A 205 -17.34 8.10 21.51
N ASN A 206 -17.31 6.82 21.15
CA ASN A 206 -16.23 5.91 21.50
C ASN A 206 -15.25 5.79 20.31
N PHE A 207 -13.97 5.72 20.59
CA PHE A 207 -12.91 5.64 19.58
C PHE A 207 -12.04 4.42 19.79
N ILE A 208 -11.53 3.88 18.68
CA ILE A 208 -10.49 2.86 18.68
C ILE A 208 -9.32 3.33 17.82
N LEU A 209 -8.17 3.56 18.45
CA LEU A 209 -6.92 3.88 17.78
C LEU A 209 -6.15 2.61 17.49
N LYS A 210 -6.07 2.25 16.20
CA LYS A 210 -5.23 1.17 15.75
C LYS A 210 -3.86 1.68 15.31
N LEU A 211 -2.82 1.24 16.02
CA LEU A 211 -1.43 1.49 15.66
C LEU A 211 -0.83 0.29 14.93
N ALA A 212 0.22 0.55 14.16
CA ALA A 212 1.05 -0.52 13.58
C ALA A 212 1.99 -1.13 14.62
N LYS A 213 2.45 -0.33 15.59
CA LYS A 213 3.18 -0.73 16.80
C LYS A 213 2.85 0.26 17.92
N ASN A 214 2.64 -0.19 19.15
CA ASN A 214 2.40 0.70 20.30
C ASN A 214 3.54 1.70 20.54
N GLU A 215 4.77 1.37 20.14
CA GLU A 215 5.92 2.27 20.21
C GLU A 215 5.75 3.57 19.41
N HIS A 216 4.83 3.60 18.43
CA HIS A 216 4.55 4.79 17.65
C HIS A 216 4.01 5.94 18.51
N LEU A 217 3.40 5.64 19.66
CA LEU A 217 2.97 6.64 20.63
C LEU A 217 4.14 7.45 21.17
N LYS A 218 5.35 6.89 21.25
CA LYS A 218 6.56 7.61 21.71
C LYS A 218 6.97 8.74 20.78
N TRP A 219 6.44 8.78 19.55
CA TRP A 219 6.77 9.83 18.58
C TRP A 219 5.97 11.11 18.78
N VAL A 220 4.90 11.05 19.57
CA VAL A 220 4.03 12.17 19.93
C VAL A 220 4.03 12.34 21.45
N ASN A 221 3.83 13.57 21.94
CA ASN A 221 3.66 13.78 23.38
C ASN A 221 2.23 13.35 23.76
N PHE A 222 2.05 12.07 24.03
CA PHE A 222 0.75 11.45 24.22
C PHE A 222 0.55 10.95 25.64
N ASP A 223 -0.50 11.45 26.28
CA ASP A 223 -0.92 11.09 27.63
C ASP A 223 -2.28 10.38 27.55
N THR A 224 -2.25 9.05 27.69
CA THR A 224 -3.43 8.18 27.60
C THR A 224 -4.51 8.52 28.63
N SER A 225 -4.13 9.08 29.78
CA SER A 225 -5.06 9.36 30.87
C SER A 225 -6.12 10.42 30.53
N ARG A 226 -5.86 11.22 29.48
CA ARG A 226 -6.74 12.30 29.02
C ARG A 226 -7.94 11.80 28.21
N TYR A 227 -7.85 10.61 27.61
CA TYR A 227 -8.80 10.14 26.60
C TYR A 227 -9.60 8.93 27.12
N LYS A 228 -10.62 9.19 27.95
CA LYS A 228 -11.44 8.13 28.57
C LYS A 228 -12.30 7.34 27.58
N ASN A 229 -12.60 7.93 26.43
CA ASN A 229 -13.39 7.36 25.35
C ASN A 229 -12.52 6.80 24.20
N LEU A 230 -11.23 6.55 24.45
CA LEU A 230 -10.28 6.06 23.45
C LEU A 230 -9.66 4.72 23.87
N GLU A 231 -9.95 3.68 23.11
CA GLU A 231 -9.24 2.40 23.19
C GLU A 231 -8.01 2.43 22.25
N ILE A 232 -6.89 1.84 22.66
CA ILE A 232 -5.67 1.78 21.85
C ILE A 232 -5.27 0.33 21.67
N VAL A 233 -5.06 -0.06 20.41
CA VAL A 233 -4.73 -1.43 20.02
C VAL A 233 -3.62 -1.47 18.97
N ASP A 234 -2.73 -2.44 19.05
CA ASP A 234 -1.72 -2.72 18.01
C ASP A 234 -1.68 -4.18 17.57
N ASP A 235 -2.23 -5.08 18.39
CA ASP A 235 -2.31 -6.52 18.20
C ASP A 235 -3.53 -6.97 17.38
N LEU A 236 -4.63 -6.18 17.39
CA LEU A 236 -5.83 -6.49 16.62
C LEU A 236 -5.61 -6.33 15.11
N SER A 237 -6.22 -7.22 14.32
CA SER A 237 -6.21 -7.10 12.86
C SER A 237 -7.10 -5.95 12.39
N LEU A 238 -6.90 -5.50 11.14
CA LEU A 238 -7.78 -4.47 10.55
C LEU A 238 -9.25 -4.94 10.53
N LYS A 239 -9.51 -6.23 10.27
CA LYS A 239 -10.86 -6.79 10.27
C LYS A 239 -11.51 -6.71 11.64
N ASP A 240 -10.75 -6.98 12.71
CA ASP A 240 -11.29 -6.99 14.07
C ASP A 240 -11.66 -5.59 14.55
N VAL A 241 -10.86 -4.58 14.22
CA VAL A 241 -11.21 -3.18 14.54
C VAL A 241 -12.35 -2.66 13.66
N VAL A 242 -12.44 -3.06 12.40
CA VAL A 242 -13.57 -2.69 11.52
C VAL A 242 -14.90 -3.27 12.02
N LYS A 243 -14.92 -4.50 12.53
CA LYS A 243 -16.12 -5.09 13.15
C LYS A 243 -16.66 -4.26 14.32
N GLN A 244 -15.79 -3.52 15.01
CA GLN A 244 -16.15 -2.69 16.16
C GLN A 244 -16.48 -1.24 15.78
N SER A 245 -16.35 -0.88 14.51
CA SER A 245 -16.35 0.53 14.10
C SER A 245 -17.49 0.87 13.16
N LYS A 246 -18.07 2.06 13.29
CA LYS A 246 -19.08 2.63 12.38
C LYS A 246 -18.44 3.45 11.25
N TYR A 247 -17.36 4.19 11.54
CA TYR A 247 -16.61 5.02 10.59
C TYR A 247 -15.12 4.93 10.83
N ALA A 248 -14.32 5.35 9.85
CA ALA A 248 -12.87 5.50 10.01
C ALA A 248 -12.38 6.92 9.71
N ILE A 249 -11.40 7.39 10.47
CA ILE A 249 -10.52 8.51 10.12
C ILE A 249 -9.15 7.91 9.87
N ALA A 250 -8.67 7.97 8.64
CA ALA A 250 -7.48 7.24 8.24
C ALA A 250 -6.54 8.08 7.41
N ALA A 251 -5.23 7.89 7.66
CA ALA A 251 -4.19 8.47 6.85
C ALA A 251 -4.33 8.00 5.39
N SER A 252 -4.08 8.90 4.44
CA SER A 252 -4.09 8.56 3.01
C SER A 252 -3.08 7.45 2.71
N GLY A 253 -3.58 6.32 2.19
CA GLY A 253 -2.75 5.18 1.83
C GLY A 253 -3.58 3.95 1.43
N THR A 254 -2.90 2.82 1.32
CA THR A 254 -3.50 1.52 0.98
C THR A 254 -4.65 1.14 1.91
N VAL A 255 -4.55 1.52 3.19
CA VAL A 255 -5.56 1.21 4.20
C VAL A 255 -6.95 1.74 3.83
N ILE A 256 -7.05 2.86 3.09
CA ILE A 256 -8.34 3.41 2.66
C ILE A 256 -9.05 2.44 1.70
N LEU A 257 -8.30 1.78 0.81
CA LEU A 257 -8.87 0.75 -0.05
C LEU A 257 -9.28 -0.48 0.76
N GLU A 258 -8.44 -0.92 1.70
CA GLU A 258 -8.78 -2.06 2.58
C GLU A 258 -10.07 -1.78 3.37
N LEU A 259 -10.26 -0.56 3.88
CA LEU A 259 -11.48 -0.12 4.56
C LEU A 259 -12.70 -0.16 3.64
N ALA A 260 -12.57 0.37 2.42
CA ALA A 260 -13.64 0.31 1.41
C ALA A 260 -14.04 -1.13 1.11
N LEU A 261 -13.07 -2.03 0.89
CA LEU A 261 -13.35 -3.44 0.62
C LEU A 261 -13.97 -4.18 1.82
N LEU A 262 -13.69 -3.74 3.05
CA LEU A 262 -14.35 -4.25 4.24
C LEU A 262 -15.74 -3.64 4.46
N GLY A 263 -16.12 -2.63 3.69
CA GLY A 263 -17.40 -1.95 3.79
C GLY A 263 -17.43 -0.81 4.81
N LEU A 264 -16.28 -0.27 5.24
CA LEU A 264 -16.24 0.80 6.24
C LEU A 264 -16.06 2.17 5.57
N PRO A 265 -17.08 3.05 5.61
CA PRO A 265 -16.92 4.43 5.16
C PRO A 265 -16.01 5.22 6.11
N GLY A 266 -15.45 6.31 5.60
CA GLY A 266 -14.51 7.09 6.39
C GLY A 266 -14.03 8.36 5.72
N VAL A 267 -13.15 9.05 6.44
CA VAL A 267 -12.51 10.30 6.03
C VAL A 267 -11.03 10.05 5.82
N VAL A 268 -10.51 10.51 4.69
CA VAL A 268 -9.09 10.42 4.35
C VAL A 268 -8.41 11.69 4.80
N ILE A 269 -7.37 11.57 5.61
CA ILE A 269 -6.60 12.71 6.09
C ILE A 269 -5.13 12.60 5.67
N TYR A 270 -4.51 13.72 5.32
CA TYR A 270 -3.09 13.74 4.99
C TYR A 270 -2.44 15.10 5.23
N LYS A 271 -1.26 15.10 5.85
CA LYS A 271 -0.53 16.34 6.18
C LYS A 271 0.98 16.08 6.16
N ILE A 272 1.72 16.97 5.49
CA ILE A 272 3.18 16.94 5.45
C ILE A 272 3.76 18.17 6.15
N ASP A 273 5.03 18.09 6.55
CA ASP A 273 5.74 19.23 7.13
C ASP A 273 5.84 20.37 6.11
N ARG A 274 5.71 21.63 6.58
CA ARG A 274 5.72 22.84 5.73
C ARG A 274 6.96 22.97 4.83
N LEU A 275 8.10 22.36 5.21
CA LEU A 275 9.33 22.37 4.39
C LEU A 275 9.27 21.46 3.15
N SER A 276 8.27 20.58 3.03
CA SER A 276 8.17 19.59 1.94
C SER A 276 7.44 20.12 0.69
N GLY A 277 7.56 21.42 0.41
CA GLY A 277 6.72 22.16 -0.56
C GLY A 277 6.69 21.58 -1.99
N LEU A 278 7.76 20.91 -2.43
CA LEU A 278 7.79 20.23 -3.72
C LEU A 278 6.78 19.07 -3.79
N ILE A 279 6.68 18.25 -2.75
CA ILE A 279 5.76 17.10 -2.71
C ILE A 279 4.31 17.59 -2.58
N ALA A 280 4.06 18.61 -1.76
CA ALA A 280 2.74 19.25 -1.64
C ALA A 280 2.24 19.73 -3.01
N LYS A 281 3.10 20.38 -3.81
CA LYS A 281 2.74 20.87 -5.15
C LYS A 281 2.34 19.75 -6.12
N TYR A 282 2.88 18.55 -5.97
CA TYR A 282 2.48 17.40 -6.80
C TYR A 282 1.18 16.77 -6.32
N ILE A 283 0.99 16.63 -5.01
CA ILE A 283 -0.26 16.10 -4.43
C ILE A 283 -1.43 17.01 -4.81
N LEU A 284 -1.25 18.33 -4.75
CA LEU A 284 -2.27 19.31 -5.15
C LEU A 284 -2.61 19.31 -6.65
N LYS A 285 -1.82 18.63 -7.50
CA LYS A 285 -2.15 18.45 -8.93
C LYS A 285 -3.01 17.22 -9.18
N LEU A 286 -3.11 16.31 -8.23
CA LEU A 286 -3.95 15.12 -8.36
C LEU A 286 -5.39 15.49 -8.06
N LYS A 287 -6.30 15.05 -8.92
CA LYS A 287 -7.75 15.17 -8.69
C LYS A 287 -8.18 14.40 -7.44
N TYR A 288 -7.59 13.22 -7.23
CA TYR A 288 -7.79 12.35 -6.06
C TYR A 288 -6.48 11.69 -5.64
N VAL A 289 -6.30 11.49 -4.34
CA VAL A 289 -5.13 10.86 -3.74
C VAL A 289 -5.43 9.43 -3.26
N SER A 290 -6.65 9.20 -2.78
CA SER A 290 -7.06 7.90 -2.26
C SER A 290 -7.41 6.91 -3.40
N LEU A 291 -7.10 5.64 -3.17
CA LEU A 291 -7.33 4.59 -4.16
C LEU A 291 -8.82 4.38 -4.47
N PRO A 292 -9.77 4.45 -3.52
CA PRO A 292 -11.20 4.36 -3.83
C PRO A 292 -11.70 5.50 -4.73
N ASN A 293 -11.26 6.73 -4.48
CA ASN A 293 -11.66 7.88 -5.30
C ASN A 293 -11.06 7.79 -6.71
N LEU A 294 -9.81 7.35 -6.82
CA LEU A 294 -9.18 7.06 -8.11
C LEU A 294 -9.91 5.94 -8.87
N ALA A 295 -10.50 4.97 -8.15
CA ALA A 295 -11.21 3.86 -8.78
C ALA A 295 -12.49 4.28 -9.49
N LEU A 296 -13.25 5.22 -8.91
CA LEU A 296 -14.48 5.74 -9.50
C LEU A 296 -14.29 7.07 -10.25
N ASP A 297 -13.09 7.65 -10.23
CA ASP A 297 -12.79 9.00 -10.73
C ASP A 297 -13.76 10.09 -10.18
N ARG A 298 -14.18 9.92 -8.92
CA ARG A 298 -14.99 10.89 -8.15
C ARG A 298 -14.66 10.83 -6.67
N GLU A 299 -15.04 11.88 -5.92
CA GLU A 299 -14.86 11.89 -4.46
C GLU A 299 -15.93 11.00 -3.80
N VAL A 300 -15.53 9.78 -3.42
CA VAL A 300 -16.34 8.87 -2.59
C VAL A 300 -16.00 9.07 -1.13
N TYR A 301 -14.71 9.03 -0.79
CA TYR A 301 -14.21 9.33 0.54
C TYR A 301 -13.74 10.78 0.57
N ARG A 302 -14.20 11.57 1.55
CA ARG A 302 -13.77 12.96 1.68
C ARG A 302 -12.26 13.02 1.95
N GLU A 303 -11.52 13.74 1.10
CA GLU A 303 -10.06 13.89 1.23
C GLU A 303 -9.68 15.23 1.85
N LEU A 304 -9.32 15.23 3.13
CA LEU A 304 -8.89 16.42 3.86
C LEU A 304 -7.35 16.53 3.81
N LEU A 305 -6.85 17.29 2.85
CA LEU A 305 -5.43 17.42 2.57
C LEU A 305 -4.85 18.73 3.13
N GLN A 306 -3.66 18.64 3.73
CA GLN A 306 -2.84 19.78 4.16
C GLN A 306 -3.58 20.73 5.12
N GLY A 307 -3.99 21.91 4.64
CA GLY A 307 -4.70 22.92 5.44
C GLY A 307 -6.13 22.48 5.80
N GLU A 308 -6.75 21.66 4.96
CA GLU A 308 -8.08 21.12 5.22
C GLU A 308 -8.07 20.00 6.26
N CYS A 309 -6.89 19.41 6.52
CA CYS A 309 -6.70 18.43 7.59
C CYS A 309 -6.66 19.15 8.95
N ASN A 310 -7.85 19.41 9.49
CA ASN A 310 -8.09 19.98 10.82
C ASN A 310 -9.32 19.33 11.47
N ARG A 311 -9.44 19.47 12.79
CA ARG A 311 -10.52 18.86 13.59
C ARG A 311 -11.91 19.18 13.04
N ASP A 312 -12.20 20.44 12.73
CA ASP A 312 -13.56 20.89 12.40
C ASP A 312 -14.03 20.29 11.08
N ASN A 313 -13.16 20.29 10.07
CA ASN A 313 -13.46 19.65 8.78
C ASN A 313 -13.62 18.13 8.90
N ILE A 314 -12.85 17.48 9.78
CA ILE A 314 -13.00 16.03 10.03
C ILE A 314 -14.37 15.73 10.64
N LEU A 315 -14.79 16.52 11.63
CA LEU A 315 -16.10 16.38 12.27
C LEU A 315 -17.25 16.61 11.28
N GLU A 316 -17.13 17.63 10.43
CA GLU A 316 -18.10 17.88 9.37
C GLU A 316 -18.21 16.70 8.38
N ALA A 317 -17.06 16.16 7.96
CA ALA A 317 -17.02 15.01 7.07
C ALA A 317 -17.64 13.75 7.70
N ILE A 318 -17.41 13.50 8.99
CA ILE A 318 -18.06 12.39 9.73
C ILE A 318 -19.57 12.59 9.77
N LYS A 319 -20.04 13.79 10.11
CA LYS A 319 -21.47 14.10 10.15
C LYS A 319 -22.13 13.90 8.78
N ASN A 320 -21.42 14.21 7.69
CA ASN A 320 -21.91 13.94 6.35
C ASN A 320 -22.05 12.43 6.08
N ILE A 321 -21.13 11.60 6.56
CA ILE A 321 -21.24 10.14 6.46
C ILE A 321 -22.45 9.63 7.26
N GLU A 322 -22.63 10.13 8.48
CA GLU A 322 -23.77 9.78 9.34
C GLU A 322 -25.12 10.06 8.68
N ASN A 323 -25.24 11.21 8.02
CA ASN A 323 -26.49 11.62 7.38
C ASN A 323 -26.76 10.92 6.04
N ASN A 324 -25.73 10.33 5.40
CA ASN A 324 -25.83 9.79 4.05
C ASN A 324 -25.32 8.34 3.95
N ARG A 325 -25.57 7.53 5.00
CA ARG A 325 -24.99 6.19 5.11
C ARG A 325 -25.26 5.29 3.90
N GLU A 326 -26.50 5.23 3.42
CA GLU A 326 -26.87 4.41 2.25
C GLU A 326 -26.07 4.80 1.00
N TYR A 327 -25.91 6.11 0.76
CA TYR A 327 -25.07 6.60 -0.34
C TYR A 327 -23.64 6.06 -0.25
N PHE A 328 -23.00 6.14 0.92
CA PHE A 328 -21.64 5.61 1.07
C PHE A 328 -21.56 4.09 0.90
N GLU A 329 -22.57 3.35 1.35
CA GLU A 329 -22.63 1.90 1.16
C GLU A 329 -22.75 1.50 -0.33
N ASP A 330 -23.55 2.24 -1.10
CA ASP A 330 -23.70 2.07 -2.55
C ASP A 330 -22.39 2.41 -3.28
N GLN A 331 -21.76 3.52 -2.92
CA GLN A 331 -20.47 3.93 -3.50
C GLN A 331 -19.36 2.90 -3.26
N ILE A 332 -19.34 2.29 -2.06
CA ILE A 332 -18.42 1.20 -1.74
C ILE A 332 -18.73 -0.04 -2.60
N GLY A 333 -20.01 -0.35 -2.83
CA GLY A 333 -20.44 -1.39 -3.77
C GLY A 333 -19.85 -1.19 -5.16
N GLU A 334 -19.98 0.02 -5.71
CA GLU A 334 -19.42 0.38 -7.02
C GLU A 334 -17.88 0.22 -7.06
N ILE A 335 -17.17 0.57 -5.98
CA ILE A 335 -15.71 0.37 -5.88
C ILE A 335 -15.35 -1.12 -5.99
N ILE A 336 -16.08 -1.97 -5.27
CA ILE A 336 -15.86 -3.42 -5.26
C ILE A 336 -16.10 -4.00 -6.66
N GLU A 337 -17.18 -3.61 -7.31
CA GLU A 337 -17.51 -4.03 -8.68
C GLU A 337 -16.44 -3.58 -9.68
N LYS A 338 -16.00 -2.31 -9.59
CA LYS A 338 -15.01 -1.73 -10.50
C LYS A 338 -13.65 -2.41 -10.41
N LEU A 339 -13.23 -2.80 -9.21
CA LEU A 339 -11.97 -3.50 -8.97
C LEU A 339 -12.06 -5.02 -9.22
N GLY A 340 -13.28 -5.49 -9.51
CA GLY A 340 -13.75 -6.86 -9.51
C GLY A 340 -12.92 -7.87 -10.30
N GLY A 341 -13.16 -9.13 -9.99
CA GLY A 341 -12.53 -10.30 -10.58
C GLY A 341 -12.81 -11.54 -9.72
N GLU A 342 -12.60 -12.72 -10.28
CA GLU A 342 -12.77 -13.99 -9.57
C GLU A 342 -11.46 -14.76 -9.53
N ASN A 343 -11.15 -15.37 -8.38
CA ASN A 343 -9.93 -16.15 -8.15
C ASN A 343 -8.68 -15.36 -8.58
N ILE A 344 -8.62 -14.09 -8.18
CA ILE A 344 -7.69 -13.09 -8.68
C ILE A 344 -6.25 -13.49 -8.36
N ILE A 345 -5.96 -13.78 -7.10
CA ILE A 345 -4.62 -14.15 -6.63
C ILE A 345 -4.17 -15.46 -7.31
N GLU A 346 -5.07 -16.43 -7.47
CA GLU A 346 -4.76 -17.70 -8.14
C GLU A 346 -4.43 -17.50 -9.62
N LYS A 347 -5.19 -16.64 -10.33
CA LYS A 347 -4.91 -16.29 -11.73
C LYS A 347 -3.55 -15.61 -11.88
N TYR A 348 -3.21 -14.68 -10.99
CA TYR A 348 -1.85 -14.12 -10.96
C TYR A 348 -0.82 -15.24 -10.71
N ALA A 349 -0.99 -16.06 -9.69
CA ALA A 349 -0.04 -17.13 -9.38
C ALA A 349 0.19 -18.09 -10.57
N LYS A 350 -0.88 -18.50 -11.26
CA LYS A 350 -0.81 -19.29 -12.51
C LYS A 350 -0.01 -18.58 -13.59
N PHE A 351 -0.21 -17.28 -13.77
CA PHE A 351 0.55 -16.46 -14.71
C PHE A 351 2.05 -16.43 -14.40
N PHE A 352 2.44 -16.18 -13.14
CA PHE A 352 3.86 -16.16 -12.74
C PHE A 352 4.52 -17.55 -12.84
N LEU A 353 3.76 -18.62 -12.58
CA LEU A 353 4.27 -19.99 -12.70
C LEU A 353 4.50 -20.42 -14.15
N ARG A 354 3.64 -19.98 -15.08
CA ARG A 354 3.72 -20.37 -16.50
C ARG A 354 5.07 -20.02 -17.12
N GLY A 355 5.62 -18.83 -16.86
CA GLY A 355 6.81 -18.36 -17.57
C GLY A 355 6.52 -17.90 -19.01
N LYS A 356 7.58 -17.41 -19.65
CA LYS A 356 7.67 -17.21 -21.11
C LYS A 356 7.49 -18.51 -21.88
#